data_AF-A0A485LR97-F1
#
_entry.id   AF-A0A485LR97-F1
#
_cell.length_a   1.000
_cell.length_b   1.000
_cell.length_c   1.000
_cell.angle_alpha   90.00
_cell.angle_beta   90.00
_cell.angle_gamma   90.00
#
_symmetry.space_group_name_H-M   'P 1'
#
loop_
_entity.id
_entity.type
_entity.pdbx_description
1 polymer ?
#
loop_
_entity_poly.entity_id
_entity_poly.type
_entity_poly.pdbx_seq_one_letter_code
_entity_poly.pdbx_strand_id
1 'polypeptide(L)'
;MSKEWVCEECEQENTAEDLECVACEAPRPAAASRFAGYKIARVVSVELIPKTKLRAVKVQPDAGDDPSTELTIVTNARVDDGESRYIVVATAGSIVTIDGEDIEVKKATVGGRKSEGMVCDSPMLGWKGGAAGAAVFLPNTFTVGDEPPAARP
;
A
#
# COMPACT_ATOMS: atom_id res chain seq x y z
N MET A 1 -25.37 0.22 4.73
CA MET A 1 -24.49 -0.83 5.28
C MET A 1 -24.07 -1.68 4.10
N SER A 2 -22.86 -1.41 3.59
CA SER A 2 -22.29 -2.16 2.48
C SER A 2 -21.80 -3.50 3.04
N LYS A 3 -22.27 -4.60 2.46
CA LYS A 3 -21.88 -5.95 2.83
C LYS A 3 -20.66 -6.32 2.00
N GLU A 4 -19.57 -6.73 2.64
CA GLU A 4 -18.28 -6.89 1.95
C GLU A 4 -17.78 -8.34 1.97
N TRP A 5 -18.16 -9.14 2.98
CA TRP A 5 -17.87 -10.56 2.98
C TRP A 5 -18.96 -11.39 3.64
N VAL A 6 -19.07 -12.64 3.21
CA VAL A 6 -20.00 -13.64 3.74
C VAL A 6 -19.19 -14.70 4.46
N CYS A 7 -19.55 -14.99 5.71
CA CYS A 7 -18.89 -16.01 6.50
C CYS A 7 -19.13 -17.40 5.90
N GLU A 8 -18.07 -18.16 5.64
CA GLU A 8 -18.19 -19.51 5.07
C GLU A 8 -18.75 -20.54 6.07
N GLU A 9 -18.70 -20.24 7.38
CA GLU A 9 -19.20 -21.16 8.42
C GLU A 9 -20.69 -20.98 8.73
N CYS A 10 -21.20 -19.75 8.66
CA CYS A 10 -22.59 -19.45 9.06
C CYS A 10 -23.37 -18.59 8.07
N GLU A 11 -22.79 -18.28 6.91
CA GLU A 11 -23.39 -17.48 5.84
C GLU A 11 -23.79 -16.05 6.26
N GLN A 12 -23.31 -15.59 7.42
CA GLN A 12 -23.56 -14.24 7.90
C GLN A 12 -22.85 -13.21 7.03
N GLU A 13 -23.58 -12.15 6.71
CA GLU A 13 -23.05 -10.99 6.00
C GLU A 13 -22.36 -10.05 6.99
N ASN A 14 -21.11 -9.71 6.71
CA ASN A 14 -20.26 -8.86 7.54
C ASN A 14 -19.78 -7.63 6.74
N THR A 15 -19.35 -6.59 7.45
CA THR A 15 -18.71 -5.39 6.86
C THR A 15 -17.21 -5.64 6.68
N ALA A 16 -16.49 -4.85 5.87
CA ALA A 16 -15.04 -5.04 5.76
C ALA A 16 -14.26 -4.56 6.98
N GLU A 17 -14.91 -3.80 7.87
CA GLU A 17 -14.34 -3.41 9.15
C GLU A 17 -14.23 -4.62 10.10
N ASP A 18 -15.08 -5.62 9.89
CA ASP A 18 -15.14 -6.83 10.71
C ASP A 18 -14.02 -7.81 10.34
N LEU A 19 -13.11 -8.03 11.28
CA LEU A 19 -12.00 -9.00 11.18
C LEU A 19 -12.44 -10.44 11.51
N GLU A 20 -13.60 -10.58 12.13
CA GLU A 20 -14.24 -11.82 12.54
C GLU A 20 -15.75 -11.71 12.33
N CYS A 21 -16.41 -12.84 12.17
CA CYS A 21 -17.84 -12.89 11.90
C CYS A 21 -18.62 -12.38 13.12
N VAL A 22 -19.50 -11.39 12.92
CA VAL A 22 -20.32 -10.81 13.99
C VAL A 22 -21.28 -11.81 14.66
N ALA A 23 -21.58 -12.93 13.98
CA ALA A 23 -22.52 -13.93 14.47
C ALA A 23 -21.87 -15.13 15.16
N CYS A 24 -20.75 -15.62 14.62
CA CYS A 24 -20.13 -16.87 15.09
C CYS A 24 -18.67 -16.71 15.52
N GLU A 25 -18.13 -15.49 15.51
CA GLU A 25 -16.73 -15.18 15.88
C GLU A 25 -15.70 -15.92 15.02
N ALA A 26 -16.12 -16.55 13.93
CA ALA A 26 -15.24 -17.19 12.96
C ALA A 26 -14.29 -16.12 12.37
N PRO A 27 -12.99 -16.39 12.25
CA PRO A 27 -12.08 -15.45 11.61
C PRO A 27 -12.55 -15.23 10.18
N ARG A 28 -12.47 -13.98 9.71
CA ARG A 28 -12.69 -13.69 8.31
C ARG A 28 -11.77 -14.62 7.49
N PRO A 29 -12.31 -15.44 6.57
CA PRO A 29 -11.45 -16.25 5.71
C PRO A 29 -10.44 -15.30 5.07
N ALA A 30 -9.18 -15.71 4.97
CA ALA A 30 -8.05 -14.90 4.48
C ALA A 30 -8.18 -14.48 2.99
N ALA A 31 -9.41 -14.32 2.51
CA ALA A 31 -9.80 -13.69 1.26
C ALA A 31 -9.48 -12.19 1.33
N ALA A 32 -8.26 -11.91 0.89
CA ALA A 32 -7.66 -10.60 0.70
C ALA A 32 -7.72 -9.73 1.96
N SER A 33 -6.64 -9.80 2.76
CA SER A 33 -6.22 -8.62 3.52
C SER A 33 -6.47 -7.38 2.66
N ARG A 34 -7.04 -6.30 3.23
CA ARG A 34 -7.20 -5.00 2.53
C ARG A 34 -5.87 -4.57 1.88
N PHE A 35 -4.77 -5.06 2.43
CA PHE A 35 -3.41 -4.83 2.00
C PHE A 35 -2.85 -5.93 1.10
N ALA A 36 -3.70 -6.74 0.47
CA ALA A 36 -3.28 -7.75 -0.49
C ALA A 36 -2.49 -7.08 -1.64
N GLY A 37 -1.21 -7.45 -1.76
CA GLY A 37 -0.27 -6.85 -2.72
C GLY A 37 0.39 -5.55 -2.25
N TYR A 38 0.06 -5.06 -1.05
CA TYR A 38 0.78 -3.98 -0.39
C TYR A 38 1.98 -4.56 0.33
N LYS A 39 3.08 -3.83 0.27
CA LYS A 39 4.32 -4.21 0.92
C LYS A 39 4.93 -3.01 1.60
N ILE A 40 5.56 -3.26 2.74
CA ILE A 40 6.52 -2.34 3.35
C ILE A 40 7.76 -2.38 2.48
N ALA A 41 8.12 -1.26 1.88
CA ALA A 41 9.26 -1.15 0.99
C ALA A 41 10.26 -0.12 1.52
N ARG A 42 11.55 -0.44 1.37
CA ARG A 42 12.63 0.50 1.70
C ARG A 42 12.88 1.43 0.52
N VAL A 43 12.93 2.73 0.77
CA VAL A 43 13.29 3.72 -0.24
C VAL A 43 14.79 3.61 -0.53
N VAL A 44 15.13 3.44 -1.81
CA VAL A 44 16.51 3.38 -2.32
C VAL A 44 16.93 4.74 -2.88
N SER A 45 16.09 5.34 -3.73
CA SER A 45 16.36 6.67 -4.30
C SER A 45 15.08 7.41 -4.67
N VAL A 46 15.16 8.74 -4.67
CA VAL A 46 14.07 9.62 -5.10
C VAL A 46 14.61 10.58 -6.16
N GLU A 47 14.08 10.49 -7.37
CA GLU A 47 14.49 11.34 -8.51
C GLU A 47 13.31 12.21 -8.97
N LEU A 48 13.49 13.53 -9.02
CA LEU A 48 12.48 14.43 -9.57
C LEU A 48 12.42 14.29 -11.10
N ILE A 49 11.22 14.12 -11.65
CA ILE A 49 11.03 14.01 -13.10
C ILE A 49 10.96 15.43 -13.70
N PRO A 50 11.90 15.83 -14.58
CA PRO A 50 11.96 17.18 -15.12
C PRO A 50 10.65 17.60 -15.80
N LYS A 51 10.29 18.89 -15.67
CA LYS A 51 9.09 19.49 -16.27
C LYS A 51 7.76 18.87 -15.79
N THR A 52 7.78 18.11 -14.70
CA THR A 52 6.58 17.58 -14.04
C THR A 52 6.64 17.84 -12.54
N LYS A 53 5.53 17.64 -11.83
CA LYS A 53 5.49 17.62 -10.36
C LYS A 53 5.75 16.21 -9.78
N LEU A 54 6.14 15.26 -10.63
CA LEU A 54 6.27 13.86 -10.28
C LEU A 54 7.70 13.52 -9.85
N ARG A 55 7.80 12.44 -9.09
CA ARG A 55 9.04 11.85 -8.62
C ARG A 55 9.05 10.38 -9.03
N ALA A 56 10.17 9.89 -9.51
CA ALA A 56 10.45 8.47 -9.64
C ALA A 56 11.12 8.00 -8.35
N VAL A 57 10.43 7.17 -7.60
CA VAL A 57 10.90 6.60 -6.34
C VAL A 57 11.31 5.17 -6.62
N LYS A 58 12.58 4.84 -6.40
CA LYS A 58 13.05 3.46 -6.40
C LYS A 58 12.89 2.89 -5.01
N VAL A 59 12.27 1.73 -4.93
CA VAL A 59 12.01 1.04 -3.68
C VAL A 59 12.45 -0.41 -3.76
N GLN A 60 12.89 -0.94 -2.64
CA GLN A 60 13.17 -2.34 -2.42
C GLN A 60 11.97 -2.95 -1.67
N PRO A 61 11.10 -3.71 -2.34
CA PRO A 61 9.86 -4.22 -1.75
C PRO A 61 10.02 -5.58 -1.05
N ASP A 62 11.16 -6.26 -1.16
CA ASP A 62 11.40 -7.58 -0.58
C ASP A 62 12.61 -7.55 0.36
N ALA A 63 12.61 -8.46 1.35
CA ALA A 63 13.70 -8.64 2.31
C ALA A 63 14.97 -9.15 1.59
N GLY A 64 15.78 -8.20 1.09
CA GLY A 64 16.99 -8.45 0.34
C GLY A 64 17.56 -7.15 -0.21
N ASP A 65 18.84 -7.17 -0.58
CA ASP A 65 19.53 -6.05 -1.24
C ASP A 65 19.77 -6.38 -2.73
N ASP A 66 18.82 -7.10 -3.35
CA ASP A 66 18.97 -7.55 -4.72
C ASP A 66 18.39 -6.50 -5.70
N PRO A 67 19.23 -5.85 -6.53
CA PRO A 67 18.80 -4.79 -7.42
C PRO A 67 17.82 -5.24 -8.51
N SER A 68 17.69 -6.55 -8.78
CA SER A 68 16.72 -7.06 -9.76
C SER A 68 15.28 -7.04 -9.23
N THR A 69 15.12 -6.93 -7.91
CA THR A 69 13.81 -6.88 -7.24
C THR A 69 13.35 -5.44 -6.94
N GLU A 70 14.19 -4.45 -7.24
CA GLU A 70 13.83 -3.04 -7.09
C GLU A 70 12.67 -2.66 -8.02
N LEU A 71 11.73 -1.88 -7.49
CA LEU A 71 10.62 -1.33 -8.26
C LEU A 71 10.78 0.18 -8.41
N THR A 72 10.46 0.69 -9.59
CA THR A 72 10.28 2.13 -9.79
C THR A 72 8.81 2.47 -9.69
N ILE A 73 8.47 3.40 -8.79
CA ILE A 73 7.12 3.92 -8.61
C ILE A 73 7.13 5.42 -8.86
N VAL A 74 6.31 5.88 -9.79
CA VAL A 74 6.16 7.29 -10.09
C VAL A 74 5.01 7.85 -9.26
N THR A 75 5.27 8.88 -8.47
CA THR A 75 4.25 9.50 -7.62
C THR A 75 4.39 11.02 -7.57
N ASN A 76 3.27 11.71 -7.34
CA ASN A 76 3.26 13.13 -6.95
C ASN A 76 3.44 13.27 -5.42
N ALA A 77 3.21 12.19 -4.67
CA ALA A 77 3.32 12.22 -3.21
C ALA A 77 4.72 12.65 -2.79
N ARG A 78 4.78 13.42 -1.69
CA ARG A 78 6.06 13.75 -1.08
C ARG A 78 6.67 12.48 -0.52
N VAL A 79 7.88 12.18 -0.96
CA VAL A 79 8.75 11.15 -0.41
C VAL A 79 10.06 11.85 -0.07
N ASP A 80 10.45 11.74 1.19
CA ASP A 80 11.72 12.27 1.68
C ASP A 80 12.86 11.37 1.18
N ASP A 81 13.96 11.99 0.79
CA ASP A 81 15.15 11.38 0.18
C ASP A 81 16.17 10.87 1.21
N GLY A 82 15.82 10.87 2.50
CA GLY A 82 16.69 10.34 3.55
C GLY A 82 16.90 8.83 3.40
N GLU A 83 18.15 8.39 3.48
CA GLU A 83 18.53 6.98 3.50
C GLU A 83 17.75 6.21 4.59
N SER A 84 17.36 4.97 4.28
CA SER A 84 16.71 4.02 5.22
C SER A 84 15.31 4.42 5.71
N ARG A 85 14.45 4.91 4.82
CA ARG A 85 13.01 5.08 5.10
C ARG A 85 12.21 3.88 4.62
N TYR A 86 11.32 3.38 5.47
CA TYR A 86 10.33 2.39 5.10
C TYR A 86 9.01 3.09 4.79
N ILE A 87 8.46 2.80 3.62
CA ILE A 87 7.18 3.31 3.15
C ILE A 87 6.27 2.14 2.81
N VAL A 88 4.99 2.42 2.57
CA VAL A 88 4.05 1.41 2.10
C VAL A 88 3.79 1.64 0.62
N VAL A 89 3.90 0.56 -0.16
CA VAL A 89 3.63 0.57 -1.60
C VAL A 89 2.63 -0.52 -1.95
N ALA A 90 1.68 -0.19 -2.80
CA ALA A 90 0.79 -1.16 -3.43
C ALA A 90 1.41 -1.59 -4.76
N THR A 91 1.68 -2.89 -4.91
CA THR A 91 2.28 -3.45 -6.13
C THR A 91 1.23 -3.66 -7.23
N ALA A 92 1.66 -3.82 -8.49
CA ALA A 92 0.73 -4.11 -9.58
C ALA A 92 -0.14 -5.35 -9.30
N GLY A 93 -1.45 -5.24 -9.50
CA GLY A 93 -2.46 -6.22 -9.14
C GLY A 93 -3.14 -5.97 -7.79
N SER A 94 -2.64 -5.03 -6.98
CA SER A 94 -3.30 -4.62 -5.74
C SER A 94 -4.52 -3.75 -6.01
N ILE A 95 -5.48 -3.73 -5.09
CA ILE A 95 -6.62 -2.81 -5.11
C ILE A 95 -6.36 -1.69 -4.09
N VAL A 96 -6.41 -0.43 -4.54
CA VAL A 96 -6.25 0.75 -3.69
C VAL A 96 -7.52 1.56 -3.69
N THR A 97 -8.08 1.78 -2.51
CA THR A 97 -9.25 2.65 -2.33
C THR A 97 -8.80 4.10 -2.22
N ILE A 98 -9.22 4.94 -3.15
CA ILE A 98 -8.97 6.38 -3.16
C ILE A 98 -10.33 7.08 -3.18
N ASP A 99 -10.60 7.94 -2.21
CA ASP A 99 -11.87 8.69 -2.10
C ASP A 99 -13.15 7.81 -2.14
N GLY A 100 -13.03 6.55 -1.70
CA GLY A 100 -14.14 5.58 -1.71
C GLY A 100 -14.30 4.80 -3.02
N GLU A 101 -13.41 4.99 -3.99
CA GLU A 101 -13.36 4.23 -5.23
C GLU A 101 -12.20 3.24 -5.22
N ASP A 102 -12.48 1.99 -5.56
CA ASP A 102 -11.47 0.93 -5.65
C ASP A 102 -10.77 0.96 -7.01
N ILE A 103 -9.45 1.13 -6.98
CA ILE A 103 -8.61 1.26 -8.17
C ILE A 103 -7.61 0.11 -8.20
N GLU A 104 -7.64 -0.68 -9.26
CA GLU A 104 -6.62 -1.70 -9.51
C GLU A 104 -5.30 -1.06 -9.96
N VAL A 105 -4.22 -1.34 -9.24
CA VAL A 105 -2.88 -0.86 -9.55
C VAL A 105 -2.34 -1.60 -10.77
N LYS A 106 -2.08 -0.86 -11.85
CA LYS A 106 -1.50 -1.41 -13.08
C LYS A 106 -0.13 -0.83 -13.34
N LYS A 107 0.74 -1.61 -13.98
CA LYS A 107 2.01 -1.10 -14.51
C LYS A 107 1.69 -0.09 -15.62
N ALA A 108 2.25 1.11 -15.53
CA ALA A 108 1.98 2.19 -16.48
C ALA A 108 3.23 3.04 -16.74
N THR A 109 3.20 3.84 -17.79
CA THR A 109 4.22 4.87 -18.03
C THR A 109 3.67 6.23 -17.62
N VAL A 110 4.28 6.85 -16.61
CA VAL A 110 3.84 8.12 -16.04
C VAL A 110 5.02 9.10 -16.07
N GLY A 111 4.83 10.27 -16.68
CA GLY A 111 5.92 11.25 -16.83
C GLY A 111 7.14 10.73 -17.62
N GLY A 112 6.93 9.77 -18.53
CA GLY A 112 8.00 9.16 -19.32
C GLY A 112 8.85 8.12 -18.56
N ARG A 113 8.47 7.76 -17.33
CA ARG A 113 9.09 6.69 -16.54
C ARG A 113 8.10 5.55 -16.33
N LYS A 114 8.59 4.31 -16.26
CA LYS A 114 7.76 3.16 -15.89
C LYS A 114 7.45 3.22 -14.39
N SER A 115 6.19 3.02 -14.05
CA SER A 115 5.70 2.88 -12.68
C SER A 115 5.10 1.49 -12.51
N GLU A 116 5.55 0.76 -11.50
CA GLU A 116 5.15 -0.63 -11.23
C GLU A 116 4.29 -0.80 -9.98
N GLY A 117 3.84 0.32 -9.41
CA GLY A 117 3.01 0.34 -8.22
C GLY A 117 2.48 1.73 -7.93
N MET A 118 1.98 1.90 -6.70
CA MET A 118 1.53 3.15 -6.14
C MET A 118 2.10 3.33 -4.73
N VAL A 119 2.57 4.53 -4.39
CA VAL A 119 2.97 4.88 -3.03
C VAL A 119 1.73 5.22 -2.23
N CYS A 120 1.57 4.62 -1.05
CA CYS A 120 0.41 4.81 -0.21
C CYS A 120 0.60 5.93 0.81
N ASP A 121 -0.43 6.76 0.99
CA ASP A 121 -0.55 7.72 2.08
C ASP A 121 -1.49 7.19 3.19
N SER A 122 -1.60 7.92 4.31
CA SER A 122 -2.42 7.46 5.45
C SER A 122 -3.91 7.26 5.07
N PRO A 123 -4.54 8.17 4.31
CA PRO A 123 -5.91 7.96 3.81
C PRO A 123 -6.07 6.67 2.98
N MET A 124 -5.15 6.37 2.05
CA MET A 124 -5.19 5.13 1.27
C MET A 124 -5.14 3.88 2.14
N LEU A 125 -4.43 3.94 3.27
CA LEU A 125 -4.36 2.83 4.23
C LEU A 125 -5.55 2.77 5.20
N GLY A 126 -6.45 3.75 5.17
CA GLY A 126 -7.55 3.87 6.13
C GLY A 126 -7.09 4.30 7.53
N TRP A 127 -5.85 4.80 7.66
CA TRP A 127 -5.30 5.20 8.95
C TRP A 127 -5.85 6.56 9.40
N LYS A 128 -6.20 6.66 10.68
CA LYS A 128 -6.63 7.93 11.29
C LYS A 128 -5.42 8.82 11.55
N GLY A 129 -5.46 10.03 10.97
CA GLY A 129 -4.43 11.04 11.12
C GLY A 129 -3.24 10.81 10.18
N GLY A 130 -2.90 11.83 9.39
CA GLY A 130 -1.84 11.79 8.38
C GLY A 130 -2.12 12.84 7.29
N ALA A 131 -1.12 13.17 6.48
CA ALA A 131 -1.28 14.12 5.39
C ALA A 131 -1.62 13.37 4.09
N ALA A 132 -2.73 13.74 3.45
CA ALA A 132 -3.00 13.30 2.08
C ALA A 132 -1.90 13.80 1.13
N GLY A 133 -1.45 12.94 0.22
CA GLY A 133 -0.39 13.29 -0.74
C GLY A 133 1.03 13.29 -0.15
N ALA A 134 1.26 12.68 1.01
CA ALA A 134 2.57 12.37 1.54
C ALA A 134 2.68 10.87 1.82
N ALA A 135 3.78 10.25 1.41
CA ALA A 135 4.01 8.84 1.69
C ALA A 135 4.00 8.59 3.20
N VAL A 136 3.40 7.48 3.62
CA VAL A 136 3.55 7.05 5.00
C VAL A 136 4.98 6.62 5.27
N PHE A 137 5.47 6.95 6.46
CA PHE A 137 6.76 6.47 6.94
C PHE A 137 6.55 5.54 8.11
N LEU A 138 7.17 4.37 8.01
CA LEU A 138 7.20 3.35 9.04
C LEU A 138 8.55 3.40 9.77
N PRO A 139 8.57 3.17 11.10
CA PRO A 139 9.81 2.97 11.83
C PRO A 139 10.54 1.72 11.33
N ASN A 140 11.85 1.66 11.55
CA ASN A 140 12.70 0.54 11.14
C ASN A 140 12.45 -0.76 11.93
N THR A 141 11.50 -0.76 12.87
CA THR A 141 11.04 -1.95 13.60
C THR A 141 10.19 -2.89 12.73
N PHE A 142 9.69 -2.40 11.60
CA PHE A 142 8.96 -3.21 10.63
C PHE A 142 9.90 -3.90 9.64
N THR A 143 9.45 -5.00 9.05
CA THR A 143 10.22 -5.76 8.06
C THR A 143 9.82 -5.34 6.65
N VAL A 144 10.80 -5.20 5.76
CA VAL A 144 10.55 -5.01 4.32
C VAL A 144 9.94 -6.29 3.73
N GLY A 145 8.91 -6.14 2.91
CA GLY A 145 8.16 -7.24 2.29
C GLY A 145 6.91 -7.66 3.04
N ASP A 146 6.79 -7.32 4.32
CA ASP A 146 5.59 -7.58 5.10
C ASP A 146 4.45 -6.65 4.69
N GLU A 147 3.22 -7.04 5.04
CA GLU A 147 2.05 -6.19 4.88
C GLU A 147 2.09 -5.00 5.87
N PRO A 148 1.55 -3.84 5.48
CA PRO A 148 1.45 -2.70 6.37
C PRO A 148 0.53 -3.00 7.58
N PRO A 149 0.76 -2.33 8.72
CA PRO A 149 -0.11 -2.50 9.89
C PRO A 149 -1.52 -1.95 9.63
N ALA A 150 -2.51 -2.50 10.33
CA ALA A 150 -3.90 -2.06 10.24
C ALA A 150 -4.13 -0.62 10.72
N ALA A 151 -3.24 -0.09 11.56
CA ALA A 151 -3.29 1.27 12.08
C ALA A 151 -1.92 1.94 12.01
N ARG A 152 -1.94 3.28 12.03
CA ARG A 152 -0.73 4.09 12.02
C ARG A 152 0.12 3.83 13.29
N PRO A 153 1.42 3.53 13.14
CA PRO A 153 2.34 3.41 14.27
C PRO A 153 2.79 4.78 14.82
#